data_AF-A0A2V5P3Y7-F1
#
_entry.id   AF-A0A2V5P3Y7-F1
#
_cell.length_a   1.000
_cell.length_b   1.000
_cell.length_c   1.000
_cell.angle_alpha   90.00
_cell.angle_beta   90.00
_cell.angle_gamma   90.00
#
_symmetry.space_group_name_H-M   'P 1'
#
loop_
_entity.id
_entity.type
_entity.pdbx_description
1 polymer ?
#
loop_
_entity_poly.entity_id
_entity_poly.type
_entity_poly.pdbx_seq_one_letter_code
_entity_poly.pdbx_strand_id
1 'polypeptide(L)'
;MSRIGYALALLLAAISACAQEVVRLPGTQPMTLQGDASAQMVAGIDKFLMREIERSVGERQKLWHRDFSSIEAYEKSVQPNRERLRKIIGAVEARLAGATIELVTNTGSSATIAETERFKVSAVRWPVFEGVFGEGLWLQPKTPPVARVVAIPDADQTPEMVAGLAPGLAPER
;
A
#
# COMPACT_ATOMS: atom_id res chain seq x y z
N MET A 1 76.18 -28.85 -12.19
CA MET A 1 74.87 -29.56 -12.20
C MET A 1 74.15 -29.59 -10.85
N SER A 2 74.70 -29.05 -9.75
CA SER A 2 74.05 -29.15 -8.42
C SER A 2 73.18 -27.93 -8.04
N ARG A 3 73.43 -26.73 -8.57
CA ARG A 3 72.74 -25.49 -8.13
C ARG A 3 71.32 -25.27 -8.68
N ILE A 4 70.99 -25.87 -9.83
CA ILE A 4 69.66 -25.70 -10.48
C ILE A 4 68.60 -26.58 -9.79
N GLY A 5 68.98 -27.75 -9.27
CA GLY A 5 68.07 -28.64 -8.53
C GLY A 5 67.62 -28.05 -7.19
N TYR A 6 68.50 -27.35 -6.47
CA TYR A 6 68.14 -26.68 -5.22
C TYR A 6 67.23 -25.47 -5.43
N ALA A 7 67.42 -24.73 -6.53
CA ALA A 7 66.55 -23.61 -6.89
C ALA A 7 65.13 -24.09 -7.24
N LEU A 8 65.00 -25.22 -7.94
CA LEU A 8 63.69 -25.81 -8.28
C LEU A 8 62.99 -26.41 -7.04
N ALA A 9 63.74 -27.05 -6.14
CA ALA A 9 63.22 -27.60 -4.89
C ALA A 9 62.76 -26.52 -3.90
N LEU A 10 63.48 -25.39 -3.82
CA LEU A 10 63.08 -24.22 -3.03
C LEU A 10 61.84 -23.51 -3.61
N LEU A 11 61.70 -23.49 -4.94
CA LEU A 11 60.50 -22.93 -5.60
C LEU A 11 59.25 -23.80 -5.34
N LEU A 12 59.38 -25.13 -5.36
CA LEU A 12 58.28 -26.06 -5.06
C LEU A 12 57.89 -26.05 -3.58
N ALA A 13 58.84 -25.88 -2.66
CA ALA A 13 58.55 -25.77 -1.23
C ALA A 13 57.84 -24.44 -0.86
N ALA A 14 58.13 -23.35 -1.58
CA ALA A 14 57.47 -22.06 -1.38
C ALA A 14 56.01 -22.05 -1.85
N ILE A 15 55.66 -22.83 -2.88
CA ILE A 15 54.27 -22.92 -3.39
C ILE A 15 53.38 -23.71 -2.43
N SER A 16 53.93 -24.68 -1.68
CA SER A 16 53.18 -25.47 -0.70
C SER A 16 52.91 -24.74 0.63
N ALA A 17 53.57 -23.59 0.88
CA ALA A 17 53.49 -22.85 2.14
C ALA A 17 52.45 -21.71 2.16
N CYS A 18 51.71 -21.48 1.08
CA CYS A 18 50.69 -20.42 1.01
C CYS A 18 49.24 -20.89 1.20
N ALA A 19 48.99 -22.16 1.55
CA ALA A 19 47.66 -22.62 1.92
C ALA A 19 47.47 -22.47 3.44
N GLN A 20 47.14 -21.26 3.91
CA GLN A 20 46.68 -21.07 5.29
C GLN A 20 45.43 -21.94 5.54
N GLU A 21 45.49 -22.81 6.54
CA GLU A 21 44.30 -23.49 7.07
C GLU A 21 43.32 -22.41 7.56
N VAL A 22 42.14 -22.34 6.94
CA VAL A 22 41.07 -21.44 7.35
C VAL A 22 40.67 -21.82 8.77
N VAL A 23 41.09 -21.04 9.77
CA VAL A 23 40.72 -21.23 11.17
C VAL A 23 39.20 -21.09 11.27
N ARG A 24 38.52 -22.21 11.55
CA ARG A 24 37.06 -22.27 11.62
C ARG A 24 36.60 -21.85 13.00
N LEU A 25 35.54 -21.05 13.05
CA LEU A 25 34.81 -20.80 14.29
C LEU A 25 34.08 -22.10 14.70
N PRO A 26 34.15 -22.54 15.97
CA PRO A 26 33.43 -23.72 16.44
C PRO A 26 31.94 -23.65 16.09
N GLY A 27 31.38 -24.73 15.53
CA GLY A 27 29.98 -24.80 15.15
C GLY A 27 29.61 -24.13 13.81
N THR A 28 30.59 -23.65 13.03
CA THR A 28 30.34 -23.05 11.71
C THR A 28 30.83 -23.94 10.56
N GLN A 29 30.16 -23.84 9.41
CA GLN A 29 30.66 -24.40 8.15
C GLN A 29 31.20 -23.29 7.25
N PRO A 30 32.28 -23.54 6.48
CA PRO A 30 32.78 -22.58 5.51
C PRO A 30 31.67 -22.17 4.54
N MET A 31 31.57 -20.87 4.25
CA MET A 31 30.65 -20.39 3.24
C MET A 31 31.16 -20.82 1.87
N THR A 32 30.47 -21.79 1.27
CA THR A 32 30.83 -22.38 -0.03
C THR A 32 30.14 -21.68 -1.20
N LEU A 33 29.39 -20.60 -0.98
CA LEU A 33 28.70 -19.88 -2.04
C LEU A 33 29.73 -19.21 -2.97
N GLN A 34 29.72 -19.55 -4.26
CA GLN A 34 30.57 -18.89 -5.26
C GLN A 34 29.85 -17.67 -5.87
N GLY A 35 30.61 -16.62 -6.21
CA GLY A 35 30.09 -15.41 -6.87
C GLY A 35 29.56 -14.36 -5.89
N ASP A 36 28.72 -13.46 -6.39
CA ASP A 36 28.12 -12.39 -5.57
C ASP A 36 26.97 -12.95 -4.71
N ALA A 37 27.26 -13.13 -3.41
CA ALA A 37 26.30 -13.65 -2.44
C ALA A 37 25.13 -12.68 -2.18
N SER A 38 25.36 -11.36 -2.28
CA SER A 38 24.31 -10.36 -2.10
C SER A 38 23.32 -10.40 -3.26
N ALA A 39 23.81 -10.49 -4.49
CA ALA A 39 22.96 -10.65 -5.67
C ALA A 39 22.13 -11.94 -5.61
N GLN A 40 22.73 -13.04 -5.19
CA GLN A 40 22.03 -14.32 -5.01
C GLN A 40 20.95 -14.27 -3.92
N MET A 41 21.23 -13.56 -2.81
CA MET A 41 20.25 -13.35 -1.75
C MET A 41 19.06 -12.53 -2.25
N VAL A 42 19.30 -11.43 -2.96
CA VAL A 42 18.22 -10.59 -3.54
C VAL A 42 17.37 -11.41 -4.52
N ALA A 43 17.99 -12.17 -5.42
CA ALA A 43 17.28 -13.04 -6.35
C ALA A 43 16.46 -14.13 -5.62
N GLY A 44 16.99 -14.67 -4.53
CA GLY A 44 16.27 -15.62 -3.67
C GLY A 44 15.06 -15.01 -2.98
N ILE A 45 15.19 -13.79 -2.45
CA ILE A 45 14.10 -13.03 -1.83
C ILE A 45 13.01 -12.73 -2.86
N ASP A 46 13.38 -12.25 -4.03
CA ASP A 46 12.44 -11.96 -5.12
C ASP A 46 11.63 -13.22 -5.50
N LYS A 47 12.33 -14.33 -5.77
CA LYS A 47 11.68 -15.62 -6.09
C LYS A 47 10.74 -16.09 -4.99
N PHE A 48 11.13 -15.93 -3.72
CA PHE A 48 10.29 -16.27 -2.58
C PHE A 48 9.03 -15.40 -2.55
N LEU A 49 9.18 -14.07 -2.64
CA LEU A 49 8.07 -13.12 -2.57
C LEU A 49 7.10 -13.29 -3.74
N MET A 50 7.59 -13.51 -4.96
CA MET A 50 6.73 -13.78 -6.12
C MET A 50 5.88 -15.03 -5.89
N ARG A 51 6.47 -16.12 -5.37
CA ARG A 51 5.72 -17.33 -5.03
C ARG A 51 4.68 -17.09 -3.94
N GLU A 52 4.99 -16.30 -2.90
CA GLU A 52 4.00 -15.97 -1.87
C GLU A 52 2.88 -15.07 -2.40
N ILE A 53 3.16 -14.16 -3.34
CA ILE A 53 2.15 -13.34 -4.02
C ILE A 53 1.20 -14.25 -4.81
N GLU A 54 1.72 -15.19 -5.61
CA GLU A 54 0.91 -16.16 -6.34
C GLU A 54 0.04 -16.99 -5.39
N ARG A 55 0.65 -17.57 -4.34
CA ARG A 55 -0.05 -18.35 -3.32
C ARG A 55 -1.15 -17.54 -2.64
N SER A 56 -0.91 -16.26 -2.37
CA SER A 56 -1.85 -15.39 -1.64
C SER A 56 -3.23 -15.31 -2.30
N VAL A 57 -3.31 -15.43 -3.63
CA VAL A 57 -4.61 -15.39 -4.36
C VAL A 57 -5.50 -16.55 -3.93
N GLY A 58 -4.96 -17.77 -3.87
CA GLY A 58 -5.69 -18.95 -3.43
C GLY A 58 -6.02 -18.92 -1.94
N GLU A 59 -5.08 -18.48 -1.10
CA GLU A 59 -5.28 -18.42 0.35
C GLU A 59 -6.33 -17.38 0.77
N ARG A 60 -6.44 -16.26 0.05
CA ARG A 60 -7.44 -15.22 0.36
C ARG A 60 -8.86 -15.75 0.33
N GLN A 61 -9.21 -16.61 -0.63
CA GLN A 61 -10.57 -17.15 -0.75
C GLN A 61 -10.99 -17.98 0.46
N LYS A 62 -10.06 -18.71 1.08
CA LYS A 62 -10.32 -19.54 2.27
C LYS A 62 -10.78 -18.73 3.48
N LEU A 63 -10.48 -17.44 3.51
CA LEU A 63 -10.88 -16.53 4.59
C LEU A 63 -12.29 -15.96 4.39
N TRP A 64 -12.95 -16.25 3.26
CA TRP A 64 -14.29 -15.76 2.94
C TRP A 64 -15.34 -16.86 3.02
N HIS A 65 -15.97 -17.01 4.18
CA HIS A 65 -17.09 -17.94 4.40
C HIS A 65 -18.44 -17.23 4.23
N ARG A 66 -18.72 -16.72 3.04
CA ARG A 66 -19.93 -15.92 2.77
C ARG A 66 -21.19 -16.79 2.83
N ASP A 67 -22.13 -16.40 3.67
CA ASP A 67 -23.47 -16.99 3.71
C ASP A 67 -24.43 -16.12 2.90
N PHE A 68 -25.04 -16.68 1.86
CA PHE A 68 -25.96 -15.95 0.97
C PHE A 68 -27.44 -16.28 1.24
N SER A 69 -27.75 -16.97 2.35
CA SER A 69 -29.12 -17.37 2.69
C SER A 69 -30.02 -16.19 3.08
N SER A 70 -29.47 -15.13 3.66
CA SER A 70 -30.16 -13.86 3.93
C SER A 70 -29.17 -12.70 4.03
N ILE A 71 -29.69 -11.47 4.11
CA ILE A 71 -28.87 -10.27 4.31
C ILE A 71 -28.15 -10.33 5.66
N GLU A 72 -28.88 -10.68 6.73
CA GLU A 72 -28.36 -10.77 8.10
C GLU A 72 -27.31 -11.88 8.21
N ALA A 73 -27.55 -13.02 7.56
CA ALA A 73 -26.59 -14.12 7.51
C ALA A 73 -25.30 -13.70 6.79
N TYR A 74 -25.43 -13.00 5.66
CA TYR A 74 -24.29 -12.46 4.92
C TYR A 74 -23.47 -11.49 5.78
N GLU A 75 -24.12 -10.51 6.40
CA GLU A 75 -23.47 -9.52 7.27
C GLU A 75 -22.69 -10.18 8.39
N LYS A 76 -23.30 -11.15 9.09
CA LYS A 76 -22.65 -11.92 10.15
C LYS A 76 -21.45 -12.72 9.63
N SER A 77 -21.59 -13.34 8.46
CA SER A 77 -20.56 -14.20 7.87
C SER A 77 -19.28 -13.42 7.48
N VAL A 78 -19.42 -12.17 7.04
CA VAL A 78 -18.28 -11.33 6.60
C VAL A 78 -17.72 -10.45 7.73
N GLN A 79 -18.37 -10.40 8.88
CA GLN A 79 -17.99 -9.53 10.00
C GLN A 79 -16.53 -9.67 10.44
N PRO A 80 -15.95 -10.88 10.58
CA PRO A 80 -14.53 -11.03 10.95
C PRO A 80 -13.57 -10.37 9.96
N ASN A 81 -13.88 -10.42 8.66
CA ASN A 81 -13.07 -9.79 7.61
C ASN A 81 -13.20 -8.26 7.66
N ARG A 82 -14.40 -7.73 7.97
CA ARG A 82 -14.59 -6.29 8.18
C ARG A 82 -13.79 -5.78 9.38
N GLU A 83 -13.81 -6.51 10.48
CA GLU A 83 -13.02 -6.15 11.68
C GLU A 83 -11.52 -6.20 11.42
N ARG A 84 -11.06 -7.22 10.68
CA ARG A 84 -9.66 -7.31 10.26
C ARG A 84 -9.27 -6.14 9.35
N LEU A 85 -10.08 -5.83 8.35
CA LEU A 85 -9.84 -4.69 7.45
C LEU A 85 -9.77 -3.40 8.25
N ARG A 86 -10.72 -3.19 9.16
CA ARG A 86 -10.79 -2.01 10.04
C ARG A 86 -9.48 -1.80 10.82
N LYS A 87 -8.89 -2.87 11.35
CA LYS A 87 -7.59 -2.83 12.03
C LYS A 87 -6.44 -2.48 11.07
N ILE A 88 -6.41 -3.11 9.89
CA ILE A 88 -5.35 -2.90 8.89
C ILE A 88 -5.33 -1.45 8.39
N ILE A 89 -6.49 -0.85 8.14
CA ILE A 89 -6.58 0.54 7.66
C ILE A 89 -6.51 1.58 8.79
N GLY A 90 -6.31 1.16 10.04
CA GLY A 90 -6.25 2.06 11.18
C GLY A 90 -7.59 2.70 11.56
N ALA A 91 -8.74 2.22 11.06
CA ALA A 91 -10.07 2.74 11.42
C ALA A 91 -10.55 2.19 12.77
N VAL A 92 -9.66 2.19 13.77
CA VAL A 92 -9.88 1.50 15.05
C VAL A 92 -10.60 2.37 16.07
N GLU A 93 -10.41 3.69 16.03
CA GLU A 93 -11.04 4.63 16.96
C GLU A 93 -12.56 4.77 16.72
N ALA A 94 -13.25 5.18 17.78
CA ALA A 94 -14.64 5.58 17.69
C ALA A 94 -14.76 6.87 16.87
N ARG A 95 -15.76 6.94 16.00
CA ARG A 95 -16.10 8.18 15.29
C ARG A 95 -16.69 9.20 16.25
N LEU A 96 -16.49 10.48 15.96
CA LEU A 96 -17.14 11.56 16.70
C LEU A 96 -18.67 11.45 16.60
N ALA A 97 -19.34 11.46 17.76
CA ALA A 97 -20.79 11.45 17.82
C ALA A 97 -21.35 12.77 17.28
N GLY A 98 -22.38 12.68 16.43
CA GLY A 98 -23.03 13.88 15.88
C GLY A 98 -22.19 14.67 14.86
N ALA A 99 -21.14 14.06 14.28
CA ALA A 99 -20.40 14.66 13.18
C ALA A 99 -21.37 14.95 12.01
N THR A 100 -21.48 16.24 11.67
CA THR A 100 -22.31 16.72 10.56
C THR A 100 -21.44 17.44 9.55
N ILE A 101 -21.93 17.51 8.32
CA ILE A 101 -21.27 18.24 7.25
C ILE A 101 -21.58 19.73 7.43
N GLU A 102 -20.54 20.54 7.52
CA GLU A 102 -20.59 21.99 7.68
C GLU A 102 -20.30 22.67 6.34
N LEU A 103 -21.06 23.72 6.01
CA LEU A 103 -20.77 24.58 4.86
C LEU A 103 -19.63 25.54 5.21
N VAL A 104 -18.59 25.60 4.38
CA VAL A 104 -17.42 26.47 4.61
C VAL A 104 -17.73 27.87 4.11
N THR A 105 -18.06 28.78 5.02
CA THR A 105 -18.31 30.22 4.72
C THR A 105 -17.34 31.10 5.48
N ASN A 106 -16.98 32.26 4.92
CA ASN A 106 -16.30 33.33 5.67
C ASN A 106 -16.98 34.69 5.43
N THR A 107 -16.54 35.75 6.11
CA THR A 107 -17.16 37.09 6.04
C THR A 107 -17.12 37.72 4.64
N GLY A 108 -16.24 37.26 3.75
CA GLY A 108 -16.13 37.74 2.37
C GLY A 108 -16.52 36.73 1.29
N SER A 109 -16.88 35.49 1.65
CA SER A 109 -17.06 34.38 0.70
C SER A 109 -18.19 33.45 1.10
N SER A 110 -19.10 33.20 0.15
CA SER A 110 -20.15 32.17 0.27
C SER A 110 -19.55 30.78 0.20
N ALA A 111 -20.18 29.80 0.84
CA ALA A 111 -19.84 28.39 0.67
C ALA A 111 -20.11 27.88 -0.75
N THR A 112 -20.92 28.61 -1.51
CA THR A 112 -21.23 28.24 -2.90
C THR A 112 -20.05 28.61 -3.78
N ILE A 113 -19.39 27.62 -4.35
CA ILE A 113 -18.23 27.82 -5.23
C ILE A 113 -18.68 27.93 -6.69
N ALA A 114 -19.71 27.16 -7.07
CA ALA A 114 -20.25 27.16 -8.42
C ALA A 114 -21.74 26.79 -8.43
N GLU A 115 -22.44 27.24 -9.45
CA GLU A 115 -23.85 26.91 -9.65
C GLU A 115 -24.13 26.74 -11.13
N THR A 116 -24.89 25.69 -11.45
CA THR A 116 -25.40 25.44 -12.80
C THR A 116 -26.93 25.47 -12.78
N GLU A 117 -27.56 25.33 -13.93
CA GLU A 117 -29.01 25.16 -14.01
C GLU A 117 -29.51 23.88 -13.32
N ARG A 118 -28.63 22.87 -13.15
CA ARG A 118 -29.01 21.54 -12.64
C ARG A 118 -28.67 21.34 -11.16
N PHE A 119 -27.56 21.89 -10.70
CA PHE A 119 -27.06 21.66 -9.35
C PHE A 119 -26.21 22.83 -8.83
N LYS A 120 -26.07 22.86 -7.51
CA LYS A 120 -25.25 23.79 -6.75
C LYS A 120 -24.05 23.06 -6.16
N VAL A 121 -22.86 23.66 -6.24
CA VAL A 121 -21.63 23.13 -5.64
C VAL A 121 -21.24 23.99 -4.45
N SER A 122 -21.08 23.36 -3.29
CA SER A 122 -20.66 24.05 -2.07
C SER A 122 -19.41 23.42 -1.46
N ALA A 123 -18.50 24.26 -0.97
CA ALA A 123 -17.39 23.83 -0.12
C ALA A 123 -17.94 23.34 1.21
N VAL A 124 -17.52 22.14 1.62
CA VAL A 124 -17.91 21.56 2.89
C VAL A 124 -16.72 21.04 3.66
N ARG A 125 -16.87 21.01 4.98
CA ARG A 125 -15.95 20.35 5.91
C ARG A 125 -16.71 19.50 6.91
N TRP A 126 -16.09 18.47 7.45
CA TRP A 126 -16.68 17.66 8.53
C TRP A 126 -15.61 17.20 9.51
N PRO A 127 -15.92 17.12 10.80
CA PRO A 127 -14.98 16.63 11.79
C PRO A 127 -14.81 15.11 11.64
N VAL A 128 -13.58 14.62 11.66
CA VAL A 128 -13.25 13.18 11.59
C VAL A 128 -12.87 12.66 12.97
N PHE A 129 -11.90 13.31 13.60
CA PHE A 129 -11.47 13.14 14.99
C PHE A 129 -10.98 14.48 15.53
N GLU A 130 -10.60 14.52 16.81
CA GLU A 130 -10.20 15.77 17.45
C GLU A 130 -9.07 16.47 16.68
N GLY A 131 -9.31 17.73 16.30
CA GLY A 131 -8.36 18.55 15.54
C GLY A 131 -8.20 18.19 14.05
N VAL A 132 -8.91 17.17 13.54
CA VAL A 132 -8.81 16.75 12.13
C VAL A 132 -10.16 16.83 11.43
N PHE A 133 -10.14 17.55 10.31
CA PHE A 133 -11.29 17.79 9.45
C PHE A 133 -11.05 17.17 8.07
N GLY A 134 -12.09 16.58 7.51
CA GLY A 134 -12.16 16.31 6.09
C GLY A 134 -12.77 17.51 5.39
N GLU A 135 -12.33 17.77 4.17
CA GLU A 135 -12.87 18.82 3.30
C GLU A 135 -13.27 18.21 1.96
N GLY A 136 -14.21 18.84 1.28
CA GLY A 136 -14.62 18.42 -0.05
C GLY A 136 -15.72 19.28 -0.63
N LEU A 137 -16.32 18.76 -1.70
CA LEU A 137 -17.39 19.42 -2.43
C LEU A 137 -18.71 18.69 -2.23
N TRP A 138 -19.75 19.45 -1.92
CA TRP A 138 -21.12 18.98 -1.86
C TRP A 138 -21.91 19.45 -3.08
N LEU A 139 -22.24 18.51 -3.94
CA LEU A 139 -23.02 18.76 -5.16
C LEU A 139 -24.49 18.44 -4.88
N GLN A 140 -25.32 19.46 -4.83
CA GLN A 140 -26.75 19.32 -4.56
C GLN A 140 -27.58 19.63 -5.81
N PRO A 141 -28.36 18.67 -6.34
CA PRO A 141 -29.28 18.96 -7.43
C PRO A 141 -30.37 19.94 -6.98
N LYS A 142 -30.85 20.76 -7.91
CA LYS A 142 -31.98 21.67 -7.67
C LYS A 142 -33.32 20.96 -7.63
N THR A 143 -33.38 19.75 -8.20
CA THR A 143 -34.51 18.83 -8.10
C THR A 143 -34.30 17.85 -6.93
N PRO A 144 -35.36 17.19 -6.43
CA PRO A 144 -35.22 16.14 -5.43
C PRO A 144 -34.17 15.09 -5.85
N PRO A 145 -33.19 14.76 -4.99
CA PRO A 145 -32.15 13.79 -5.32
C PRO A 145 -32.73 12.38 -5.39
N VAL A 146 -32.41 11.65 -6.46
CA VAL A 146 -32.79 10.23 -6.64
C VAL A 146 -31.80 9.27 -5.96
N ALA A 147 -30.57 9.72 -5.74
CA ALA A 147 -29.50 8.93 -5.14
C ALA A 147 -28.49 9.84 -4.42
N ARG A 148 -27.63 9.24 -3.59
CA ARG A 148 -26.46 9.88 -2.98
C ARG A 148 -25.21 9.11 -3.37
N VAL A 149 -24.19 9.83 -3.79
CA VAL A 149 -22.91 9.25 -4.24
C VAL A 149 -21.79 9.92 -3.44
N VAL A 150 -20.83 9.10 -3.00
CA VAL A 150 -19.56 9.57 -2.47
C VAL A 150 -18.52 9.33 -3.57
N ALA A 151 -18.06 10.40 -4.22
CA ALA A 151 -17.01 10.34 -5.22
C ALA A 151 -15.65 10.54 -4.53
N ILE A 152 -14.75 9.58 -4.68
CA ILE A 152 -13.37 9.66 -4.20
C ILE A 152 -12.48 9.79 -5.44
N PRO A 153 -11.80 10.93 -5.65
CA PRO A 153 -10.90 11.11 -6.79
C PRO A 153 -9.69 10.17 -6.70
N ASP A 154 -9.04 9.93 -7.84
CA ASP A 154 -7.73 9.28 -7.85
C ASP A 154 -6.66 10.21 -7.23
N ALA A 155 -5.50 9.67 -6.88
CA ALA A 155 -4.45 10.38 -6.17
C ALA A 155 -3.87 11.59 -6.94
N ASP A 156 -4.03 11.63 -8.26
CA ASP A 156 -3.61 12.72 -9.14
C ASP A 156 -4.75 13.69 -9.51
N GLN A 157 -5.95 13.48 -8.96
CA GLN A 157 -7.15 14.26 -9.28
C GLN A 157 -7.61 15.08 -8.08
N THR A 158 -8.05 16.31 -8.34
CA THR A 158 -8.72 17.11 -7.29
C THR A 158 -10.25 16.92 -7.35
N PRO A 159 -10.96 17.14 -6.23
CA PRO A 159 -12.42 17.13 -6.23
C PRO A 159 -13.03 18.07 -7.28
N GLU A 160 -12.41 19.22 -7.52
CA GLU A 160 -12.82 20.20 -8.52
C GLU A 160 -12.68 19.67 -9.94
N MET A 161 -11.63 18.90 -10.24
CA MET A 161 -11.46 18.26 -11.55
C MET A 161 -12.58 17.26 -11.81
N VAL A 162 -12.87 16.38 -10.84
CA VAL A 162 -13.96 15.39 -10.94
C VAL A 162 -15.34 16.06 -11.01
N ALA A 163 -15.52 17.18 -10.32
CA ALA A 163 -16.74 17.98 -10.40
C ALA A 163 -16.86 18.83 -11.68
N GLY A 164 -15.85 18.82 -12.57
CA GLY A 164 -15.83 19.60 -13.81
C GLY A 164 -15.63 21.11 -13.60
N LEU A 165 -15.14 21.52 -12.43
CA LEU A 165 -14.84 22.92 -12.08
C LEU A 165 -13.41 23.35 -12.45
N ALA A 166 -12.50 22.38 -12.60
CA ALA A 166 -11.12 22.62 -13.00
C ALA A 166 -10.74 21.74 -14.20
N PRO A 167 -9.86 22.22 -15.10
CA PRO A 167 -9.30 21.37 -16.15
C PRO A 167 -8.42 20.28 -15.54
N GLY A 168 -8.31 19.12 -16.18
CA GLY A 168 -7.44 18.03 -15.72
C GLY A 168 -7.89 16.64 -16.13
N LEU A 169 -9.18 16.47 -16.41
CA LEU A 169 -9.73 15.25 -16.98
C LEU A 169 -9.93 15.40 -18.49
N ALA A 170 -9.60 14.36 -19.25
CA ALA A 170 -9.96 14.31 -20.65
C ALA A 170 -11.49 14.32 -20.78
N PRO A 171 -12.07 15.03 -21.77
CA PRO A 171 -13.51 14.96 -22.02
C PRO A 171 -13.91 13.49 -22.24
N GLU A 172 -15.05 13.08 -21.66
CA GLU A 172 -15.60 11.73 -21.85
C GLU A 172 -15.68 11.40 -23.35
N ARG A 173 -15.29 10.17 -23.70
CA ARG A 173 -15.43 9.63 -25.05
C ARG A 173 -16.82 9.04 -25.27
#